data_AF-A0A2I1L5W2-F1
#
_entry.id   AF-A0A2I1L5W2-F1
#
_cell.length_a   1.000
_cell.length_b   1.000
_cell.length_c   1.000
_cell.angle_alpha   90.00
_cell.angle_beta   90.00
_cell.angle_gamma   90.00
#
_symmetry.space_group_name_H-M   'P 1'
#
loop_
_entity.id
_entity.type
_entity.pdbx_description
1 polymer ?
#
loop_
_entity_poly.entity_id
_entity_poly.type
_entity_poly.pdbx_seq_one_letter_code
_entity_poly.pdbx_strand_id
1 'polypeptide(L)'
;MIDTDLVSQYIEERTNKIIQLYPKPSIAKVMAGQEITMLTLVLAVIGYLNDEFAIEELEEVTYMAGMPQDAFDLMEELGIL
;
A
#
# COMPACT_ATOMS: atom_id res chain seq x y z
N MET A 1 -15.78 -7.03 2.99
CA MET A 1 -14.75 -7.76 2.24
C MET A 1 -14.25 -6.84 1.15
N ILE A 2 -12.95 -6.52 1.13
CA ILE A 2 -12.36 -5.61 0.15
C ILE A 2 -12.36 -6.32 -1.22
N ASP A 3 -12.80 -5.61 -2.25
CA ASP A 3 -12.81 -6.12 -3.62
C ASP A 3 -11.40 -6.06 -4.22
N THR A 4 -10.78 -7.22 -4.40
CA THR A 4 -9.40 -7.36 -4.87
C THR A 4 -9.22 -6.93 -6.34
N ASP A 5 -10.28 -6.99 -7.16
CA ASP A 5 -10.22 -6.59 -8.56
C ASP A 5 -10.20 -5.07 -8.69
N LEU A 6 -10.99 -4.37 -7.85
CA LEU A 6 -10.98 -2.91 -7.75
C LEU A 6 -9.63 -2.37 -7.23
N VAL A 7 -9.03 -3.03 -6.24
CA VAL A 7 -7.69 -2.68 -5.74
C VAL A 7 -6.65 -2.84 -6.84
N SER A 8 -6.70 -3.95 -7.58
CA SER A 8 -5.75 -4.23 -8.67
C SER A 8 -5.85 -3.19 -9.79
N GLN A 9 -7.07 -2.82 -10.21
CA GLN A 9 -7.29 -1.77 -11.20
C GLN A 9 -6.75 -0.41 -10.72
N TYR A 10 -7.00 -0.06 -9.46
CA TYR A 10 -6.49 1.19 -8.89
C TYR A 10 -4.95 1.22 -8.88
N ILE A 11 -4.27 0.12 -8.50
CA ILE A 11 -2.80 0.02 -8.55
C ILE A 11 -2.30 0.29 -9.96
N GLU A 12 -2.90 -0.34 -10.97
CA GLU A 12 -2.48 -0.20 -12.36
C GLU A 12 -2.64 1.23 -12.87
N GLU A 13 -3.80 1.85 -12.64
CA GLU A 13 -4.03 3.25 -13.01
C GLU A 13 -3.06 4.20 -12.31
N ARG A 14 -2.79 3.96 -11.02
CA ARG A 14 -1.92 4.81 -10.22
C ARG A 14 -0.46 4.68 -10.65
N THR A 15 0.00 3.45 -10.87
CA THR A 15 1.30 3.11 -11.45
C THR A 15 1.51 3.84 -12.78
N ASN A 16 0.54 3.76 -13.70
CA ASN A 16 0.63 4.41 -15.00
C ASN A 16 0.78 5.93 -14.91
N LYS A 17 0.05 6.60 -14.01
CA LYS A 17 0.22 8.05 -13.82
C LYS A 17 1.56 8.41 -13.15
N ILE A 18 2.07 7.57 -12.24
CA ILE A 18 3.39 7.81 -11.64
C ILE A 18 4.49 7.63 -12.70
N ILE A 19 4.39 6.62 -13.57
CA ILE A 19 5.32 6.40 -14.70
C ILE A 19 5.38 7.62 -15.62
N GLN A 20 4.24 8.25 -15.91
CA GLN A 20 4.17 9.47 -16.72
C GLN A 20 4.93 10.64 -16.08
N LEU A 21 5.00 10.70 -14.75
CA LEU A 21 5.71 11.73 -13.99
C LEU A 21 7.18 11.37 -13.75
N TYR A 22 7.49 10.08 -13.61
CA TYR A 22 8.79 9.51 -13.33
C TYR A 22 8.93 8.16 -14.05
N PRO A 23 9.74 8.04 -15.12
CA PRO A 23 9.76 6.86 -15.99
C PRO A 23 10.55 5.70 -15.39
N LYS A 24 10.07 5.16 -14.25
CA LYS A 24 10.61 3.99 -13.55
C LYS A 24 9.45 3.09 -13.10
N PRO A 25 9.00 2.13 -13.94
CA PRO A 25 7.81 1.32 -13.69
C PRO A 25 7.81 0.51 -12.40
N SER A 26 8.95 -0.05 -12.00
CA SER A 26 9.10 -0.80 -10.74
C SER A 26 8.86 0.09 -9.53
N ILE A 27 9.51 1.27 -9.49
CA ILE A 27 9.32 2.28 -8.44
C ILE A 27 7.87 2.75 -8.39
N ALA A 28 7.27 3.04 -9.55
CA ALA A 28 5.90 3.49 -9.65
C ALA A 28 4.90 2.47 -9.07
N LYS A 29 5.11 1.18 -9.35
CA LYS A 29 4.25 0.11 -8.84
C LYS A 29 4.37 -0.04 -7.32
N VAL A 30 5.59 0.00 -6.78
CA VAL A 30 5.84 -0.02 -5.33
C VAL A 30 5.18 1.17 -4.64
N MET A 31 5.34 2.37 -5.20
CA MET A 31 4.72 3.58 -4.65
C MET A 31 3.19 3.50 -4.65
N ALA A 32 2.58 3.03 -5.75
CA ALA A 32 1.13 2.84 -5.84
C ALA A 32 0.62 1.78 -4.84
N GLY A 33 1.38 0.70 -4.63
CA GLY A 33 1.07 -0.31 -3.62
C GLY A 33 1.13 0.26 -2.19
N GLN A 34 2.20 1.00 -1.86
CA GLN A 34 2.33 1.65 -0.55
C GLN A 34 1.22 2.67 -0.26
N GLU A 35 0.75 3.41 -1.27
CA GLU A 35 -0.37 4.34 -1.14
C GLU A 35 -1.63 3.62 -0.63
N ILE A 36 -1.94 2.44 -1.17
CA ILE A 36 -3.10 1.63 -0.75
C ILE A 36 -2.92 1.08 0.66
N THR A 37 -1.73 0.58 0.98
CA THR A 37 -1.42 0.09 2.33
C THR A 37 -1.64 1.20 3.37
N MET A 38 -1.18 2.42 3.09
CA MET A 38 -1.41 3.59 3.95
C MET A 38 -2.89 3.96 4.05
N LEU A 39 -3.63 3.96 2.94
CA LEU A 39 -5.08 4.22 2.95
C LEU A 39 -5.84 3.17 3.77
N THR A 40 -5.45 1.90 3.65
CA THR A 40 -6.05 0.79 4.39
C THR A 40 -5.81 0.93 5.88
N LEU A 41 -4.59 1.32 6.27
CA LEU A 41 -4.25 1.62 7.67
C LEU A 41 -5.09 2.78 8.22
N VAL A 42 -5.24 3.86 7.46
CA VAL A 42 -6.07 5.02 7.88
C VAL A 42 -7.52 4.60 8.07
N LEU A 43 -8.09 3.79 7.18
CA LEU A 43 -9.45 3.28 7.30
C LEU A 43 -9.62 2.37 8.52
N ALA A 44 -8.65 1.49 8.79
CA ALA A 44 -8.67 0.63 9.96
C ALA A 44 -8.62 1.44 11.28
N VAL A 45 -7.78 2.49 11.34
CA VAL A 45 -7.74 3.40 12.50
C VAL A 45 -9.07 4.13 12.68
N ILE A 46 -9.68 4.62 11.60
CA ILE A 46 -10.98 5.29 11.66
C ILE A 46 -12.06 4.34 12.17
N GLY A 47 -12.12 3.11 11.66
CA GLY A 47 -13.09 2.12 12.11
C GLY A 47 -12.88 1.73 13.57
N TYR A 48 -11.63 1.58 14.02
CA TYR A 48 -11.33 1.35 15.44
C TYR A 48 -11.81 2.52 16.33
N LEU A 49 -11.54 3.77 15.93
CA LEU A 49 -11.98 4.95 16.70
C LEU A 49 -13.51 5.11 16.75
N ASN A 50 -14.23 4.50 15.82
CA ASN A 50 -15.69 4.49 15.77
C ASN A 50 -16.32 3.25 16.43
N ASP A 51 -15.53 2.42 17.14
CA ASP A 51 -15.95 1.14 17.70
C ASP A 51 -16.50 0.13 16.64
N GLU A 52 -16.12 0.31 15.37
CA GLU A 52 -16.51 -0.57 14.25
C GLU A 52 -15.55 -1.76 14.08
N PHE A 53 -14.30 -1.61 14.52
CA PHE A 53 -13.26 -2.65 14.47
C PHE A 53 -12.69 -2.95 15.85
N ALA A 54 -12.33 -4.22 16.04
CA ALA A 54 -11.60 -4.65 17.23
C ALA A 54 -10.12 -4.25 17.14
N ILE A 55 -9.43 -4.15 18.28
CA ILE A 55 -8.02 -3.76 18.31
C ILE A 55 -7.14 -4.79 17.58
N GLU A 56 -7.54 -6.05 17.56
CA GLU A 56 -6.86 -7.14 16.86
C GLU A 56 -6.88 -6.97 15.33
N GLU A 57 -7.97 -6.45 14.77
CA GLU A 57 -8.07 -6.16 13.33
C GLU A 57 -7.19 -4.97 12.94
N LEU A 58 -7.06 -3.97 13.85
CA LEU A 58 -6.13 -2.87 13.68
C LEU A 58 -4.68 -3.37 13.73
N GLU A 59 -4.35 -4.26 14.68
CA GLU A 59 -3.02 -4.85 14.83
C GLU A 59 -2.60 -5.63 13.56
N GLU A 60 -3.48 -6.44 13.00
CA GLU A 60 -3.24 -7.18 11.76
C GLU A 60 -2.95 -6.25 10.58
N VAL A 61 -3.74 -5.18 10.42
CA VAL A 61 -3.53 -4.18 9.38
C VAL A 61 -2.23 -3.39 9.59
N THR A 62 -1.89 -3.00 10.83
CA THR A 62 -0.60 -2.36 11.13
C THR A 62 0.60 -3.25 10.86
N TYR A 63 0.49 -4.55 11.15
CA TYR A 63 1.56 -5.51 10.87
C TYR A 63 1.78 -5.69 9.35
N MET A 64 0.69 -5.80 8.58
CA MET A 64 0.74 -5.81 7.12
C MET A 64 1.23 -4.48 6.52
N ALA A 65 1.07 -3.37 7.24
CA ALA A 65 1.53 -2.05 6.83
C ALA A 65 3.03 -1.78 7.07
N GLY A 66 3.76 -2.74 7.68
CA GLY A 66 5.23 -2.74 7.65
C GLY A 66 5.76 -2.66 6.21
N MET A 67 7.03 -2.26 6.03
CA MET A 67 7.64 -2.08 4.70
C MET A 67 7.32 -3.28 3.79
N PRO A 68 6.52 -3.10 2.72
CA PRO A 68 6.19 -4.20 1.83
C PRO A 68 7.46 -4.82 1.25
N GLN A 69 7.52 -6.14 1.10
CA GLN A 69 8.71 -6.84 0.57
C GLN A 69 9.12 -6.26 -0.79
N ASP A 70 8.16 -5.94 -1.67
CA ASP A 70 8.43 -5.30 -2.96
C ASP A 70 9.14 -3.93 -2.83
N ALA A 71 8.87 -3.20 -1.75
CA ALA A 71 9.55 -1.93 -1.45
C ALA A 71 10.95 -2.15 -0.88
N PHE A 72 11.12 -3.19 -0.07
CA PHE A 72 12.41 -3.63 0.44
C PHE A 72 13.34 -4.04 -0.71
N ASP A 73 12.87 -4.94 -1.57
CA ASP A 73 13.61 -5.46 -2.73
C ASP A 73 14.04 -4.32 -3.67
N LEU A 74 13.16 -3.33 -3.87
CA LEU A 74 13.48 -2.15 -4.66
C LEU A 74 14.55 -1.27 -3.99
N MET A 75 14.52 -1.09 -2.67
CA MET A 75 15.52 -0.31 -1.95
C MET A 75 16.90 -0.99 -1.98
N GLU A 76 16.94 -2.32 -1.92
CA GLU A 76 18.15 -3.14 -2.12
C GLU A 76 18.67 -2.98 -3.56
N GLU A 77 17.80 -3.09 -4.59
CA GLU A 77 18.17 -2.90 -6.00
C GLU A 77 18.78 -1.51 -6.28
N LEU A 78 18.32 -0.49 -5.56
CA LEU A 78 18.80 0.89 -5.68
C LEU A 78 20.04 1.18 -4.81
N GLY A 79 20.52 0.23 -4.00
CA GLY A 79 21.67 0.37 -3.11
C GLY A 79 21.45 1.35 -1.95
N ILE A 80 20.20 1.50 -1.51
CA ILE A 80 19.79 2.36 -0.40
C ILE A 80 19.88 1.61 0.95
N LEU A 81 19.77 0.28 0.91
CA LEU A 81 19.91 -0.65 2.03
C LEU A 81 21.11 -1.58 1.84
#